data_AF-A0A482CZ82-F1
#
_entry.id   AF-A0A482CZ82-F1
#
_cell.length_a   1.000
_cell.length_b   1.000
_cell.length_c   1.000
_cell.angle_alpha   90.00
_cell.angle_beta   90.00
_cell.angle_gamma   90.00
#
_symmetry.space_group_name_H-M   'P 1'
#
loop_
_entity.id
_entity.type
_entity.pdbx_description
1 polymer ?
#
loop_
_entity_poly.entity_id
_entity_poly.type
_entity_poly.pdbx_seq_one_letter_code
_entity_poly.pdbx_strand_id
1 'polypeptide(L)' 'MAKVPLVVKMGGTIGIRANGVLDINRIKLEVDLPIIGIIKKVYDNVPAFITRSIKEIDELCKDGVDVIDFDATFR' A
#
# COMPACT_ATOMS: atom_id res chain seq x y z
N MET A 1 12.33 -0.94 13.17
CA MET A 1 11.21 -0.80 14.14
C MET A 1 10.01 -0.23 13.42
N ALA A 2 9.07 -1.07 12.98
CA ALA A 2 7.76 -0.61 12.52
C ALA A 2 6.85 -0.49 13.75
N LYS A 3 6.91 0.64 14.47
CA LYS A 3 6.14 0.83 15.72
C LYS A 3 4.67 1.18 15.51
N VAL A 4 4.33 1.75 14.35
CA VAL A 4 2.99 2.25 14.06
C VAL A 4 1.95 1.12 13.84
N PRO A 5 2.24 0.04 13.08
CA PRO A 5 1.23 -0.98 12.78
C PRO A 5 0.71 -1.70 14.03
N LEU A 6 1.60 -2.05 14.96
CA LEU A 6 1.25 -2.76 16.18
C LEU A 6 0.33 -1.91 17.09
N VAL A 7 0.64 -0.62 17.24
CA VAL A 7 -0.18 0.32 18.03
C VAL A 7 -1.55 0.52 17.37
N VAL A 8 -1.60 0.59 16.04
CA VAL A 8 -2.85 0.72 15.27
C VAL A 8 -3.73 -0.52 15.44
N LYS A 9 -3.15 -1.73 15.47
CA LYS A 9 -3.88 -2.98 15.79
C LYS A 9 -4.47 -2.95 17.20
N MET A 10 -3.69 -2.52 18.20
CA MET A 10 -4.17 -2.41 19.58
C MET A 10 -5.30 -1.38 19.74
N GLY A 11 -5.36 -0.38 18.86
CA GLY A 11 -6.45 0.60 18.80
C GLY A 11 -7.76 0.10 18.18
N GLY A 12 -7.86 -1.19 17.79
CA GLY A 12 -9.08 -1.77 17.20
C GLY A 12 -9.24 -1.54 15.70
N THR A 13 -8.15 -1.27 15.00
CA THR A 13 -8.17 -1.07 13.54
C THR A 13 -8.45 -2.39 12.81
N ILE A 14 -9.28 -2.34 11.77
CA ILE A 14 -9.69 -3.51 10.97
C ILE A 14 -8.93 -3.68 9.65
N GLY A 15 -8.01 -2.77 9.32
CA GLY A 15 -7.22 -2.83 8.08
C GLY A 15 -6.22 -1.68 7.96
N ILE A 16 -5.21 -1.85 7.11
CA ILE A 16 -4.09 -0.90 6.98
C ILE A 16 -3.92 -0.50 5.52
N ARG A 17 -3.72 0.80 5.25
CA ARG A 17 -3.24 1.26 3.95
C ARG A 17 -1.75 1.53 4.00
N ALA A 18 -0.99 0.91 3.10
CA ALA A 18 0.47 0.94 3.11
C ALA A 18 1.05 1.24 1.74
N ASN A 19 2.19 1.94 1.73
CA ASN A 19 2.85 2.39 0.51
C ASN A 19 4.15 1.63 0.27
N GLY A 20 4.26 0.97 -0.87
CA GLY A 20 5.46 0.26 -1.30
C GLY A 20 5.58 -1.14 -0.71
N VAL A 21 6.07 -2.05 -1.55
CA VAL A 21 6.25 -3.49 -1.28
C VAL A 21 7.06 -3.74 0.00
N LEU A 22 8.14 -2.97 0.23
CA LEU A 22 8.99 -3.17 1.42
C LEU A 22 8.24 -2.93 2.73
N ASP A 23 7.47 -1.84 2.80
CA ASP A 23 6.75 -1.48 4.02
C ASP A 23 5.54 -2.39 4.22
N ILE A 24 4.85 -2.77 3.13
CA ILE A 24 3.76 -3.75 3.18
C ILE A 24 4.25 -5.07 3.77
N ASN A 25 5.37 -5.62 3.28
CA ASN A 25 5.93 -6.86 3.82
C ASN A 25 6.28 -6.74 5.31
N ARG A 26 6.86 -5.61 5.73
CA ARG A 26 7.15 -5.38 7.15
C ARG A 26 5.89 -5.33 8.00
N ILE A 27 4.82 -4.72 7.49
CA ILE A 27 3.54 -4.65 8.18
C ILE A 27 2.94 -6.05 8.32
N LYS A 28 2.93 -6.86 7.25
CA LYS A 28 2.42 -8.25 7.28
C LYS A 28 3.11 -9.12 8.33
N LEU A 29 4.37 -8.86 8.64
CA LEU A 29 5.11 -9.59 9.68
C LEU A 29 4.70 -9.20 11.11
N GLU A 30 4.14 -8.01 11.31
CA GLU A 30 3.83 -7.43 12.62
C GLU A 30 2.34 -7.53 12.95
N VAL A 31 1.46 -7.50 11.94
CA VAL A 31 0.01 -7.49 12.13
C VAL A 31 -0.70 -8.40 11.12
N ASP A 32 -1.74 -9.05 11.63
CA ASP A 32 -2.65 -9.91 10.88
C ASP A 32 -3.95 -9.12 10.62
N LEU A 33 -3.87 -8.19 9.66
CA LEU A 33 -4.97 -7.32 9.26
C LEU A 33 -4.93 -7.15 7.73
N PRO A 34 -6.09 -7.01 7.06
CA PRO A 34 -6.15 -6.72 5.63
C PRO A 34 -5.36 -5.47 5.26
N ILE A 35 -4.63 -5.53 4.13
CA ILE A 35 -3.80 -4.45 3.63
C ILE A 35 -4.31 -3.93 2.29
N ILE A 36 -4.53 -2.62 2.23
CA ILE A 36 -4.72 -1.84 1.01
C ILE A 36 -3.34 -1.33 0.56
N GLY A 37 -2.82 -1.92 -0.52
CA GLY A 37 -1.52 -1.58 -1.09
C GLY A 37 -1.60 -0.42 -2.09
N ILE A 38 -0.64 0.50 -2.01
CA ILE A 38 -0.37 1.51 -3.03
C ILE A 38 1.12 1.58 -3.33
N ILE A 39 1.49 2.08 -4.51
CA ILE A 39 2.86 2.53 -4.79
C ILE A 39 2.80 3.97 -5.26
N LYS A 40 3.32 4.88 -4.44
CA LYS A 40 3.47 6.29 -4.80
C LYS A 40 4.75 6.49 -5.60
N LYS A 41 4.60 6.92 -6.84
CA LYS A 41 5.73 7.23 -7.73
C LYS A 41 5.43 8.44 -8.59
N VAL A 42 6.32 9.42 -8.50
CA VAL A 42 6.25 10.62 -9.33
C VAL A 42 6.87 10.29 -10.69
N TYR A 43 6.15 10.68 -11.73
CA TYR A 43 6.57 10.58 -13.11
C TYR A 43 6.61 11.99 -13.70
N ASP A 44 7.64 12.28 -14.50
CA ASP A 44 7.79 13.61 -15.10
C ASP A 44 6.58 13.94 -15.98
N ASN A 45 6.05 15.16 -15.82
CA ASN A 45 4.88 15.68 -16.54
C ASN A 45 3.58 14.88 -16.35
N VAL A 46 3.47 14.09 -15.28
CA VAL A 46 2.28 13.31 -14.97
C VAL A 46 1.76 13.67 -13.58
N PRO A 47 0.53 14.19 -13.43
CA PRO A 47 -0.01 14.59 -12.14
C PRO A 47 -0.44 13.41 -11.27
N ALA A 48 -0.80 12.27 -11.87
CA ALA A 48 -1.22 11.07 -11.16
C ALA A 48 0.00 10.27 -10.66
N PHE A 49 0.09 10.05 -9.35
CA PHE A 49 1.25 9.42 -8.71
C PHE A 49 0.91 8.22 -7.82
N ILE A 50 -0.36 7.83 -7.69
CA ILE A 50 -0.79 6.66 -6.89
C ILE A 50 -1.01 5.47 -7.83
N THR A 51 -0.14 4.45 -7.73
CA THR A 51 -0.23 3.16 -8.43
C THR A 51 -0.65 3.29 -9.88
N ARG A 52 0.08 4.12 -10.64
CA ARG A 52 -0.40 4.60 -11.93
C ARG A 52 -0.36 3.56 -13.05
N SER A 53 0.67 2.72 -13.07
CA SER A 53 0.88 1.79 -14.18
C SER A 53 0.68 0.34 -13.76
N ILE A 54 0.51 -0.52 -14.76
CA ILE A 54 0.46 -1.97 -14.58
C ILE A 54 1.72 -2.48 -13.87
N LYS A 55 2.86 -1.80 -14.02
CA LYS A 55 4.07 -2.17 -13.29
C LYS A 55 3.87 -2.12 -11.77
N GLU A 56 3.30 -1.03 -11.26
CA GLU A 56 3.03 -0.91 -9.83
C GLU A 56 1.93 -1.88 -9.37
N ILE A 57 0.94 -2.13 -10.22
CA ILE A 57 -0.11 -3.13 -9.95
C ILE A 57 0.51 -4.53 -9.85
N ASP A 58 1.36 -4.93 -10.80
CA ASP A 58 2.05 -6.22 -10.80
C ASP A 58 2.94 -6.40 -9.57
N GLU A 59 3.63 -5.35 -9.13
CA GLU A 59 4.42 -5.35 -7.91
C GLU A 59 3.56 -5.63 -6.68
N LEU A 60 2.40 -4.98 -6.56
CA LEU A 60 1.45 -5.19 -5.46
C LEU A 60 0.74 -6.55 -5.53
N CYS A 61 0.38 -7.02 -6.73
CA CYS A 61 -0.17 -8.36 -6.94
C CYS A 61 0.79 -9.45 -6.50
N LYS A 62 2.09 -9.33 -6.86
CA LYS A 62 3.13 -10.27 -6.46
C LYS A 62 3.40 -10.23 -4.95
N ASP A 63 3.28 -9.06 -4.34
CA ASP A 63 3.38 -8.91 -2.90
C ASP A 63 2.21 -9.59 -2.15
N GLY A 64 1.05 -9.74 -2.82
CA GLY A 64 -0.13 -10.40 -2.26
C GLY A 64 -0.85 -9.49 -1.27
N VAL A 65 -1.11 -8.24 -1.63
CA VAL A 65 -2.02 -7.38 -0.85
C VAL A 65 -3.48 -7.80 -1.04
N ASP A 66 -4.32 -7.55 -0.03
CA ASP A 66 -5.74 -7.89 -0.08
C ASP A 66 -6.51 -6.99 -1.06
N VAL A 67 -6.12 -5.71 -1.14
CA VAL A 67 -6.75 -4.71 -2.00
C VAL A 67 -5.66 -3.83 -2.63
N ILE A 68 -5.80 -3.52 -3.92
CA ILE A 68 -4.94 -2.56 -4.63
C ILE A 68 -5.72 -1.26 -4.86
N ASP A 69 -5.11 -0.15 -4.49
CA ASP A 69 -5.66 1.20 -4.69
C ASP A 69 -4.82 1.97 -5.73
N PHE A 70 -5.48 2.71 -6.60
CA PHE A 70 -4.89 3.43 -7.74
C PHE A 70 -5.59 4.77 -7.99
N ASP A 71 -4.88 5.71 -8.61
CA ASP A 71 -5.43 7.02 -8.96
C ASP A 71 -6.51 6.88 -10.06
N ALA A 72 -7.76 7.20 -9.71
CA ALA A 72 -8.91 7.20 -10.62
C ALA A 72 -9.42 8.63 -10.95
N THR A 73 -8.57 9.65 -10.85
CA THR A 73 -8.95 11.03 -11.18
C THR A 73 -9.06 11.23 -12.70
N PHE A 74 -10.00 12.09 -13.12
CA PHE A 74 -10.25 12.44 -14.55
C PHE A 74 -9.38 13.61 -15.06
N ARG A 75 -8.14 13.72 -14.56
CA ARG A 75 -7.24 14.83 -14.91
C ARG A 75 -6.48 14.60 -16.21
#